data_AF-A0A662FYI2-F1
#
_entry.id   AF-A0A662FYI2-F1
#
_cell.length_a   1.000
_cell.length_b   1.000
_cell.length_c   1.000
_cell.angle_alpha   90.00
_cell.angle_beta   90.00
_cell.angle_gamma   90.00
#
_symmetry.space_group_name_H-M   'P 1'
#
loop_
_entity.id
_entity.type
_entity.pdbx_description
1 polymer ?
#
loop_
_entity_poly.entity_id
_entity_poly.type
_entity_poly.pdbx_seq_one_letter_code
_entity_poly.pdbx_strand_id
1 'polypeptide(L)' 'YVQQASETLSEDLVEQLPALNIGEAVVLGLMVKVPAIVKIDLFEGKLSGGDIDVVSEWHKAMNRQEVLREEYEEIVEEW' A
#
# COMPACT_ATOMS: atom_id res chain seq x y z
N TYR A 1 6.47 21.52 4.34
CA TYR A 1 6.70 20.66 5.53
C TYR A 1 8.04 19.94 5.45
N VAL A 2 8.35 19.19 4.38
CA VAL A 2 9.65 18.48 4.24
C VAL A 2 10.88 19.42 4.20
N GLN A 3 10.79 20.56 3.50
CA GLN A 3 11.85 21.59 3.47
C GLN A 3 12.20 22.17 4.85
N GLN A 4 11.19 22.42 5.69
CA GLN A 4 11.39 23.01 7.02
C GLN A 4 12.05 22.03 8.01
N ALA A 5 11.99 20.72 7.72
CA ALA A 5 12.53 19.67 8.59
C ALA A 5 13.96 19.25 8.21
N SER A 6 14.53 19.78 7.12
CA SER A 6 15.83 19.35 6.62
C SER A 6 16.69 20.57 6.25
N GLU A 7 17.60 20.94 7.14
CA GLU A 7 18.56 22.03 6.95
C GLU A 7 19.48 21.83 5.72
N THR A 8 19.54 20.61 5.19
CA THR A 8 20.45 20.19 4.10
C THR A 8 19.78 20.18 2.72
N LEU A 9 18.48 20.47 2.64
CA LEU A 9 17.75 20.37 1.38
C LEU A 9 17.76 21.69 0.61
N SER A 10 18.45 21.75 -0.54
CA SER A 10 18.43 22.94 -1.41
C SER A 10 17.08 23.11 -2.11
N GLU A 11 16.74 24.34 -2.45
CA GLU A 11 15.49 24.71 -3.11
C GLU A 11 15.35 24.00 -4.47
N ASP A 12 16.43 24.00 -5.27
CA ASP A 12 16.53 23.28 -6.56
C ASP A 12 16.22 21.78 -6.46
N LEU A 13 16.59 21.13 -5.35
CA LEU A 13 16.37 19.69 -5.17
C LEU A 13 14.91 19.38 -4.81
N VAL A 14 14.22 20.33 -4.17
CA VAL A 14 12.79 20.21 -3.85
C VAL A 14 11.96 20.39 -5.10
N GLU A 15 12.32 21.32 -5.97
CA GLU A 15 11.64 21.55 -7.24
C GLU A 15 11.65 20.31 -8.14
N GLN A 16 12.63 19.41 -7.96
CA GLN A 16 12.73 18.16 -8.71
C GLN A 16 11.95 16.99 -8.09
N LEU A 17 11.49 17.08 -6.83
CA LEU A 17 10.72 15.99 -6.18
C LEU A 17 9.43 15.61 -6.93
N PRO A 18 8.63 16.54 -7.48
CA PRO A 18 7.43 16.19 -8.23
C PRO A 18 7.71 15.45 -9.55
N ALA A 19 8.95 15.51 -10.05
CA ALA A 19 9.33 14.89 -11.32
C ALA A 19 9.83 13.43 -11.19
N LEU A 20 9.95 12.91 -9.96
CA LEU A 20 10.44 11.55 -9.72
C LEU A 20 9.41 10.50 -10.15
N ASN A 21 9.89 9.46 -10.82
CA ASN A 21 9.08 8.31 -11.19
C ASN A 21 9.02 7.27 -10.08
N ILE A 22 8.16 6.25 -10.26
CA ILE A 22 8.09 5.09 -9.37
C ILE A 22 9.47 4.43 -9.27
N GLY A 23 9.94 4.27 -8.03
CA GLY A 23 11.25 3.70 -7.72
C GLY A 23 12.40 4.69 -7.82
N GLU A 24 12.19 5.97 -8.12
CA GLU A 24 13.22 7.01 -8.02
C GLU A 24 13.12 7.74 -6.68
N ALA A 25 14.27 8.12 -6.12
CA ALA A 25 14.32 8.80 -4.84
C ALA A 25 15.51 9.76 -4.75
N VAL A 26 15.34 10.81 -3.95
CA VAL A 26 16.41 11.70 -3.50
C VAL A 26 16.90 11.19 -2.14
N VAL A 27 18.18 10.82 -2.08
CA VAL A 27 18.83 10.27 -0.86
C VAL A 27 19.79 11.32 -0.31
N LEU A 28 19.61 11.64 0.97
CA LEU A 28 20.30 12.73 1.68
C LEU A 28 20.73 12.27 3.07
N GLY A 29 21.57 13.07 3.72
CA GLY A 29 22.01 12.86 5.10
C GLY A 29 23.25 11.98 5.21
N LEU A 30 23.57 11.55 6.43
CA LEU A 30 24.86 10.91 6.77
C LEU A 30 25.10 9.56 6.10
N MET A 31 24.06 8.94 5.54
CA MET A 31 24.16 7.67 4.82
C MET A 31 24.82 7.81 3.44
N VAL A 32 24.92 9.03 2.90
CA VAL A 32 25.55 9.32 1.61
C VAL A 32 26.53 10.49 1.74
N LYS A 33 27.65 10.43 1.02
CA LYS A 33 28.67 11.50 1.07
C LYS A 33 28.21 12.77 0.36
N VAL A 34 27.34 12.63 -0.64
CA VAL A 34 26.80 13.71 -1.46
C VAL A 34 25.32 13.39 -1.72
N PRO A 35 24.42 14.39 -1.70
CA PRO A 35 23.07 14.24 -2.22
C PRO A 35 23.01 13.55 -3.57
N ALA A 36 22.15 12.54 -3.70
CA ALA A 36 22.05 11.77 -4.93
C ALA A 36 20.61 11.43 -5.28
N ILE A 37 20.29 11.51 -6.57
CA ILE A 37 19.09 10.91 -7.16
C ILE A 37 19.45 9.47 -7.54
N VAL A 38 18.68 8.51 -7.06
CA VAL A 38 18.93 7.07 -7.25
C VAL A 38 17.67 6.35 -7.75
N LYS A 39 17.88 5.23 -8.44
CA LYS A 39 16.85 4.24 -8.71
C LYS A 39 16.92 3.17 -7.62
N ILE A 40 15.86 3.03 -6.84
CA ILE A 40 15.70 1.98 -5.84
C ILE A 40 15.38 0.67 -6.56
N ASP A 41 16.15 -0.36 -6.26
CA ASP A 41 15.93 -1.70 -6.79
C ASP A 41 14.62 -2.28 -6.26
N LEU A 42 13.88 -2.94 -7.16
CA LEU A 42 12.63 -3.60 -6.79
C LEU A 42 12.96 -4.82 -5.93
N PHE A 43 12.27 -4.94 -4.79
CA PHE A 43 12.37 -6.12 -3.95
C PHE A 43 11.78 -7.34 -4.67
N GLU A 44 12.58 -8.39 -4.87
CA GLU A 44 12.17 -9.60 -5.61
C GLU A 44 11.23 -10.53 -4.80
N GLY A 45 11.11 -10.31 -3.50
CA GLY A 45 10.26 -11.12 -2.63
C GLY A 45 8.78 -10.73 -2.70
N LYS A 46 7.94 -11.53 -2.04
CA LYS A 46 6.52 -11.20 -1.88
C LYS A 46 6.35 -10.16 -0.77
N LEU A 47 5.93 -8.97 -1.15
CA LEU A 47 5.37 -8.00 -0.22
C LEU A 47 4.00 -8.50 0.23
N SER A 48 3.79 -8.57 1.54
CA SER A 48 2.48 -8.82 2.15
C SER A 48 1.80 -7.47 2.42
N GLY A 49 0.46 -7.41 2.33
CA GLY A 49 -0.30 -6.20 2.69
C GLY A 49 -0.88 -5.41 1.51
N GLY A 50 -1.28 -6.09 0.43
CA GLY A 50 -2.09 -5.46 -0.62
C GLY A 50 -3.52 -5.16 -0.16
N ASP A 51 -4.22 -4.32 -0.92
CA ASP A 51 -5.64 -4.05 -0.69
C ASP A 51 -6.47 -5.34 -0.73
N ILE A 52 -7.44 -5.43 0.19
CA ILE A 52 -8.38 -6.55 0.18
C ILE A 52 -9.33 -6.40 -1.01
N ASP A 53 -9.63 -7.52 -1.68
CA ASP A 53 -10.71 -7.54 -2.67
C ASP A 53 -12.06 -7.48 -1.95
N VAL A 54 -12.50 -6.26 -1.67
CA VAL A 54 -13.74 -5.99 -0.92
C VAL A 54 -14.95 -6.62 -1.59
N VAL A 55 -15.02 -6.63 -2.93
CA VAL A 55 -16.18 -7.16 -3.66
C VAL A 55 -16.26 -8.67 -3.49
N SER A 56 -15.14 -9.37 -3.67
CA SER A 56 -15.07 -10.82 -3.48
C SER A 56 -15.41 -11.21 -2.04
N GLU A 57 -14.84 -10.51 -1.05
CA GLU A 57 -15.13 -10.79 0.36
C GLU A 57 -16.59 -10.51 0.72
N TRP A 58 -17.21 -9.49 0.15
CA TRP A 58 -18.63 -9.19 0.36
C TRP A 58 -19.55 -10.28 -0.18
N HIS A 59 -19.29 -10.76 -1.41
CA HIS A 59 -20.05 -11.88 -1.98
C HIS A 59 -19.91 -13.16 -1.16
N LYS A 60 -18.71 -13.47 -0.66
CA LYS A 60 -18.50 -14.62 0.24
C LYS A 60 -19.32 -14.49 1.53
N ALA A 61 -19.40 -13.29 2.09
CA ALA A 61 -20.21 -13.04 3.27
C ALA A 61 -21.71 -13.24 3.00
N MET A 62 -22.21 -12.75 1.87
CA MET A 62 -23.62 -12.93 1.47
C MET A 62 -23.98 -14.39 1.23
N ASN A 63 -23.17 -15.13 0.48
CA ASN A 63 -23.40 -16.55 0.22
C ASN A 63 -23.41 -17.36 1.53
N ARG A 64 -22.52 -17.03 2.47
CA ARG A 64 -22.51 -17.67 3.79
C ARG A 64 -23.80 -17.42 4.56
N GLN A 65 -24.36 -16.22 4.48
CA GLN A 65 -25.67 -15.93 5.10
C GLN A 65 -26.80 -16.71 4.45
N GLU A 66 -26.77 -16.88 3.13
CA GLU A 66 -27.80 -17.61 2.40
C GLU A 66 -27.81 -19.10 2.77
N VAL A 67 -26.64 -19.75 2.76
CA VAL A 67 -26.50 -21.14 3.20
C VAL A 67 -26.98 -21.34 4.63
N LEU A 68 -26.58 -20.45 5.56
CA LEU A 68 -27.03 -20.51 6.95
C LEU A 68 -28.55 -20.33 7.10
N ARG A 69 -29.18 -19.57 6.20
CA ARG A 69 -30.63 -19.37 6.20
C ARG A 69 -31.34 -20.64 5.72
N GLU A 70 -30.86 -21.24 4.64
CA GLU A 70 -31.39 -22.51 4.09
C GLU A 70 -31.27 -23.64 5.12
N GLU A 71 -30.11 -23.81 5.76
CA GLU A 71 -29.90 -24.80 6.83
C GLU A 71 -30.86 -24.59 8.01
N TYR A 72 -31.12 -23.34 8.39
CA TYR A 72 -32.07 -23.03 9.45
C TYR A 72 -33.51 -23.36 9.06
N GLU A 73 -33.91 -23.06 7.83
CA GLU A 73 -35.24 -23.37 7.30
C GLU A 73 -35.47 -24.89 7.24
N GLU A 74 -34.49 -25.68 6.78
CA GLU A 74 -34.57 -27.15 6.79
C GLU A 74 -34.75 -27.71 8.21
N ILE A 75 -33.98 -27.21 9.18
CA ILE A 75 -34.10 -27.65 10.58
C ILE A 75 -35.49 -27.30 11.13
N VAL A 76 -36.05 -26.14 10.81
CA VAL A 76 -37.38 -25.74 11.31
C VAL A 76 -38.50 -26.53 10.64
N GLU A 77 -38.35 -26.91 9.37
CA GLU A 77 -39.33 -27.76 8.66
C GLU A 77 -39.34 -29.22 9.14
N GLU A 78 -38.23 -29.72 9.68
CA GLU A 78 -38.14 -31.07 10.25
C GLU A 78 -38.76 -31.21 11.66
N TRP A 79 -39.09 -30.11 12.34
CA TRP A 79 -39.69 -30.09 13.70
C TRP A 79 -41.22 -29.98 13.70
#